data_AF-A0A7R9K161-F1
#
_entry.id   AF-A0A7R9K161-F1
#
_cell.length_a   1.000
_cell.length_b   1.000
_cell.length_c   1.000
_cell.angle_alpha   90.00
_cell.angle_beta   90.00
_cell.angle_gamma   90.00
#
_symmetry.space_group_name_H-M   'P 1'
#
loop_
_entity.id
_entity.type
_entity.pdbx_description
1 polymer ?
#
loop_
_entity_poly.entity_id
_entity_poly.type
_entity_poly.pdbx_seq_one_letter_code
_entity_poly.pdbx_strand_id
1 'polypeptide(L)'
;MDMAQMYLKRQRKMIEFLKAENEDLLTSARVAGSKGKEAAAAETKAVIKDRLAHMEQYKSKIKIERTQLKELQTQIMKLEKELNRVKVKNKISEHATLARAVEYEQLLNRLKCRLEVGHDKFGVMLAENKSLRHEITFLLQERHNFNAVYSSLVTLYTKGGEKDLKQLIWDFQKKEESNFSLYTNVVILNEEVQKIEHSIQCLNNDTETCWKKIRQEKQCHREKLFDLKVLLEESRSITNKANEKKAWCEQKMETLMKGLETIFALLDGDRGQMLEKLGDNTHVSLSNVEMHLIAIEFRINELLNVLSYLQEKESLTGLALYRLYYPLEDENNQIYNRLEQWKEEIKQMAVTTPCALCVEQQELVKEGNKCDGRLQRPLVKEELELDLKERANRLETILHNVSVCLLPKSRQIVEKRMN
;
A
#
# COMPACT_ATOMS: atom_id res chain seq x y z
N MET A 1 73.74 -45.46 44.58
CA MET A 1 73.67 -43.99 44.74
C MET A 1 73.17 -43.28 43.46
N ASP A 2 73.34 -43.85 42.27
CA ASP A 2 72.98 -43.18 41.01
C ASP A 2 71.49 -42.97 40.73
N MET A 3 70.63 -43.91 41.15
CA MET A 3 69.17 -43.80 40.93
C MET A 3 68.55 -42.60 41.68
N ALA A 4 69.01 -42.32 42.91
CA ALA A 4 68.54 -41.18 43.69
C ALA A 4 69.00 -39.85 43.11
N GLN A 5 70.22 -39.78 42.56
CA GLN A 5 70.72 -38.60 41.87
C GLN A 5 69.99 -38.34 40.54
N MET A 6 69.67 -39.38 39.77
CA MET A 6 68.81 -39.26 38.58
C MET A 6 67.41 -38.75 38.92
N TYR A 7 66.80 -39.27 39.99
CA TYR A 7 65.47 -38.85 40.43
C TYR A 7 65.45 -37.38 40.88
N LEU A 8 66.45 -36.96 41.67
CA LEU A 8 66.63 -35.57 42.08
C LEU A 8 66.91 -34.64 40.90
N LYS A 9 67.64 -35.09 39.87
CA LYS A 9 67.87 -34.31 38.64
C LYS A 9 66.59 -34.15 37.83
N ARG A 10 65.74 -35.19 37.76
CA ARG A 10 64.44 -35.14 37.10
C ARG A 10 63.46 -34.23 37.86
N GLN A 11 63.45 -34.30 39.19
CA GLN A 11 62.65 -33.42 40.04
C GLN A 11 63.10 -31.96 39.92
N ARG A 12 64.41 -31.67 39.87
CA ARG A 12 64.92 -30.30 39.64
C ARG A 12 64.49 -29.74 38.29
N LYS A 13 64.62 -30.53 37.21
CA LYS A 13 64.11 -30.13 35.89
C LYS A 13 62.60 -29.86 35.90
N MET A 14 61.84 -30.67 36.63
CA MET A 14 60.39 -30.46 36.79
C MET A 14 60.09 -29.20 37.58
N ILE A 15 60.84 -28.91 38.65
CA ILE A 15 60.70 -27.69 39.44
C ILE A 15 61.07 -26.45 38.61
N GLU A 16 62.12 -26.52 37.80
CA GLU A 16 62.50 -25.44 36.88
C GLU A 16 61.42 -25.20 35.82
N PHE A 17 60.86 -26.27 35.24
CA PHE A 17 59.73 -26.18 34.32
C PHE A 17 58.50 -25.54 34.98
N LEU A 18 58.10 -26.01 36.17
CA LEU A 18 56.97 -25.47 36.91
C LEU A 18 57.19 -24.01 37.33
N LYS A 19 58.43 -23.60 37.61
CA LYS A 19 58.75 -22.19 37.90
C LYS A 19 58.62 -21.31 36.66
N ALA A 20 59.11 -21.77 35.51
CA ALA A 20 58.94 -21.06 34.24
C ALA A 20 57.46 -20.95 33.86
N GLU A 21 56.69 -22.02 34.03
CA GLU A 21 55.24 -22.02 33.81
C GLU A 21 54.53 -21.05 34.76
N ASN A 22 54.93 -20.99 36.04
CA ASN A 22 54.34 -20.07 37.00
C ASN A 22 54.66 -18.60 36.68
N GLU A 23 55.87 -18.28 36.20
CA GLU A 23 56.19 -16.93 35.72
C GLU A 23 55.41 -16.56 34.44
N ASP A 24 55.23 -17.50 33.52
CA ASP A 24 54.41 -17.32 32.32
C ASP A 24 52.92 -17.12 32.66
N LEU A 25 52.40 -17.82 33.68
CA LEU A 25 51.04 -17.64 34.18
C LEU A 25 50.87 -16.31 34.91
N LEU A 26 51.84 -15.88 35.72
CA LEU A 26 51.82 -14.60 36.43
C LEU A 26 51.87 -13.40 35.47
N THR A 27 52.68 -13.48 34.42
CA THR A 27 52.72 -12.47 33.36
C THR A 27 51.41 -12.46 32.56
N SER A 28 50.86 -13.61 32.20
CA SER A 28 49.53 -13.71 31.57
C SER A 28 48.42 -13.09 32.44
N ALA A 29 48.44 -13.34 33.76
CA ALA A 29 47.47 -12.77 34.70
C ALA A 29 47.63 -11.25 34.84
N ARG A 30 48.87 -10.73 34.85
CA ARG A 30 49.16 -9.30 34.92
C ARG A 30 48.66 -8.55 33.68
N VAL A 31 48.89 -9.14 32.51
CA VAL A 31 48.42 -8.61 31.23
C VAL A 31 46.91 -8.57 31.16
N ALA A 32 46.26 -9.68 31.55
CA ALA A 32 44.80 -9.79 31.57
C ALA A 32 44.16 -8.78 32.54
N GLY A 33 44.85 -8.45 33.65
CA GLY A 33 44.44 -7.42 34.62
C GLY A 33 44.97 -6.01 34.33
N SER A 34 45.55 -5.75 33.16
CA SER A 34 46.07 -4.42 32.84
C SER A 34 44.92 -3.43 32.58
N LYS A 35 45.04 -2.20 33.11
CA LYS A 35 44.00 -1.15 32.98
C LYS A 35 43.59 -0.86 31.54
N GLY A 36 44.52 -0.98 30.59
CA GLY A 36 44.24 -0.81 29.16
C GLY A 36 43.38 -1.93 28.56
N LYS A 37 43.52 -3.17 29.05
CA LYS A 37 42.72 -4.32 28.61
C LYS A 37 41.34 -4.31 29.24
N GLU A 38 41.25 -3.95 30.51
CA GLU A 38 39.96 -3.68 31.16
C GLU A 38 39.18 -2.57 30.42
N ALA A 39 39.87 -1.51 29.97
CA ALA A 39 39.25 -0.45 29.17
C ALA A 39 38.78 -0.94 27.79
N ALA A 40 39.58 -1.72 27.07
CA ALA A 40 39.20 -2.28 25.76
C ALA A 40 38.07 -3.32 25.86
N ALA A 41 38.07 -4.16 26.90
CA ALA A 41 36.98 -5.09 27.19
C ALA A 41 35.69 -4.34 27.55
N ALA A 42 35.79 -3.23 28.30
CA ALA A 42 34.65 -2.36 28.58
C ALA A 42 34.10 -1.67 27.33
N GLU A 43 34.97 -1.23 26.41
CA GLU A 43 34.60 -0.61 25.15
C GLU A 43 33.88 -1.59 24.22
N THR A 44 34.42 -2.80 24.03
CA THR A 44 33.78 -3.85 23.21
C THR A 44 32.43 -4.26 23.77
N LYS A 45 32.32 -4.43 25.10
CA LYS A 45 31.05 -4.68 25.79
C LYS A 45 30.03 -3.56 25.59
N ALA A 46 30.47 -2.30 25.59
CA ALA A 46 29.60 -1.16 25.34
C ALA A 46 29.05 -1.16 23.90
N VAL A 47 29.88 -1.48 22.91
CA VAL A 47 29.46 -1.60 21.50
C VAL A 47 28.45 -2.73 21.32
N ILE A 48 28.67 -3.91 21.93
CA ILE A 48 27.73 -5.04 21.86
C ILE A 48 26.38 -4.67 22.47
N LYS A 49 26.39 -3.98 23.62
CA LYS A 49 25.16 -3.50 24.27
C LYS A 49 24.39 -2.52 23.39
N ASP A 50 25.07 -1.60 22.71
CA ASP A 50 24.47 -0.67 21.76
C ASP A 50 23.83 -1.41 20.57
N ARG A 51 24.54 -2.38 19.98
CA ARG A 51 24.03 -3.19 18.86
C ARG A 51 22.83 -4.05 19.22
N LEU A 52 22.83 -4.66 20.41
CA LEU A 52 21.66 -5.36 20.97
C LEU A 52 20.47 -4.42 21.13
N ALA A 53 20.69 -3.20 21.64
CA ALA A 53 19.63 -2.21 21.79
C ALA A 53 19.02 -1.83 20.43
N HIS A 54 19.84 -1.68 19.38
CA HIS A 54 19.35 -1.44 18.02
C HIS A 54 18.55 -2.62 17.47
N MET A 55 18.99 -3.86 17.66
CA MET A 55 18.24 -5.04 17.23
C MET A 55 16.88 -5.14 17.94
N GLU A 56 16.83 -4.89 19.25
CA GLU A 56 15.57 -4.93 19.98
C GLU A 56 14.63 -3.76 19.60
N GLN A 57 15.20 -2.61 19.22
CA GLN A 57 14.46 -1.51 18.63
C GLN A 57 13.86 -1.88 17.27
N TYR A 58 14.59 -2.56 16.38
CA TYR A 58 14.04 -3.01 15.09
C TYR A 58 12.98 -4.10 15.29
N LYS A 59 13.18 -5.03 16.21
CA LYS A 59 12.21 -6.08 16.57
C LYS A 59 10.90 -5.47 17.08
N SER A 60 10.97 -4.49 17.97
CA SER A 60 9.78 -3.78 18.47
C SER A 60 9.07 -3.00 17.35
N LYS A 61 9.82 -2.29 16.49
CA LYS A 61 9.26 -1.62 15.29
C LYS A 61 8.53 -2.61 14.36
N ILE A 62 9.15 -3.74 14.03
CA ILE A 62 8.54 -4.79 13.21
C ILE A 62 7.26 -5.32 13.85
N LYS A 63 7.26 -5.53 15.18
CA LYS A 63 6.06 -5.98 15.91
C LYS A 63 4.92 -4.96 15.81
N ILE A 64 5.22 -3.68 16.00
CA ILE A 64 4.23 -2.59 15.90
C ILE A 64 3.66 -2.50 14.48
N GLU A 65 4.52 -2.45 13.47
CA GLU A 65 4.11 -2.38 12.06
C GLU A 65 3.28 -3.63 11.67
N ARG A 66 3.65 -4.83 12.15
CA ARG A 66 2.86 -6.06 11.95
C ARG A 66 1.46 -5.95 12.57
N THR A 67 1.33 -5.38 13.76
CA THR A 67 0.01 -5.17 14.38
C THR A 67 -0.83 -4.15 13.62
N GLN A 68 -0.22 -3.03 13.21
CA GLN A 68 -0.88 -2.00 12.42
C GLN A 68 -1.33 -2.53 11.06
N LEU A 69 -0.50 -3.32 10.39
CA LEU A 69 -0.85 -3.97 9.12
C LEU A 69 -2.04 -4.91 9.25
N LYS A 70 -2.12 -5.70 10.33
CA LYS A 70 -3.28 -6.58 10.57
C LYS A 70 -4.56 -5.76 10.76
N GLU A 71 -4.48 -4.66 11.49
CA GLU A 71 -5.62 -3.76 11.70
C GLU A 71 -6.07 -3.11 10.38
N LEU A 72 -5.13 -2.55 9.61
CA LEU A 72 -5.41 -1.94 8.31
C LEU A 72 -5.98 -2.95 7.32
N GLN A 73 -5.44 -4.17 7.25
CA GLN A 73 -6.00 -5.26 6.44
C GLN A 73 -7.43 -5.59 6.84
N THR A 74 -7.73 -5.59 8.15
CA THR A 74 -9.09 -5.82 8.64
C THR A 74 -10.03 -4.68 8.23
N GLN A 75 -9.55 -3.43 8.25
CA GLN A 75 -10.31 -2.27 7.78
C GLN A 75 -10.57 -2.34 6.27
N ILE A 76 -9.56 -2.69 5.47
CA ILE A 76 -9.69 -2.92 4.02
C ILE A 76 -10.76 -3.99 3.74
N MET A 77 -10.70 -5.15 4.42
CA MET A 77 -11.69 -6.21 4.24
C MET A 77 -13.12 -5.74 4.58
N LYS A 78 -13.28 -4.92 5.63
CA LYS A 78 -14.58 -4.33 5.98
C LYS A 78 -15.07 -3.38 4.89
N LEU A 79 -14.21 -2.49 4.39
CA LEU A 79 -14.54 -1.55 3.31
C LEU A 79 -14.91 -2.27 2.01
N GLU A 80 -14.17 -3.32 1.64
CA GLU A 80 -14.48 -4.15 0.46
C GLU A 80 -15.82 -4.87 0.60
N LYS A 81 -16.13 -5.37 1.81
CA LYS A 81 -17.42 -5.99 2.11
C LYS A 81 -18.56 -4.98 2.01
N GLU A 82 -18.41 -3.78 2.57
CA GLU A 82 -19.40 -2.70 2.44
C GLU A 82 -19.57 -2.27 0.98
N LEU A 83 -18.48 -2.12 0.22
CA LEU A 83 -18.52 -1.81 -1.20
C LEU A 83 -19.32 -2.87 -1.98
N ASN A 84 -19.10 -4.16 -1.69
CA ASN A 84 -19.84 -5.25 -2.34
C ASN A 84 -21.30 -5.29 -1.91
N ARG A 85 -21.61 -5.03 -0.64
CA ARG A 85 -22.99 -4.90 -0.14
C ARG A 85 -23.75 -3.81 -0.87
N VAL A 86 -23.15 -2.62 -1.02
CA VAL A 86 -23.74 -1.49 -1.74
C VAL A 86 -23.94 -1.84 -3.22
N LYS A 87 -22.96 -2.48 -3.88
CA LYS A 87 -23.09 -2.92 -5.29
C LYS A 87 -24.24 -3.89 -5.50
N VAL A 88 -24.39 -4.89 -4.62
CA VAL A 88 -25.47 -5.89 -4.71
C VAL A 88 -26.83 -5.24 -4.44
N LYS A 89 -26.94 -4.46 -3.36
CA LYS A 89 -28.18 -3.74 -3.01
C LYS A 89 -28.62 -2.80 -4.14
N ASN A 90 -27.68 -2.11 -4.78
CA ASN A 90 -27.97 -1.24 -5.91
C ASN A 90 -28.54 -2.02 -7.10
N LYS A 91 -27.93 -3.14 -7.49
CA LYS A 91 -28.44 -3.97 -8.60
C LYS A 91 -29.87 -4.45 -8.35
N ILE A 92 -30.18 -4.86 -7.12
CA ILE A 92 -31.51 -5.35 -6.74
C ILE A 92 -32.53 -4.20 -6.76
N SER A 93 -32.19 -3.05 -6.16
CA SER A 93 -33.07 -1.86 -6.14
C SER A 93 -33.34 -1.33 -7.55
N GLU A 94 -32.29 -1.24 -8.37
CA GLU A 94 -32.39 -0.81 -9.76
C GLU A 94 -33.26 -1.76 -10.59
N HIS A 95 -33.08 -3.07 -10.46
CA HIS A 95 -33.91 -4.03 -11.18
C HIS A 95 -35.39 -3.94 -10.77
N ALA A 96 -35.69 -3.84 -9.48
CA ALA A 96 -37.06 -3.75 -8.98
C ALA A 96 -37.76 -2.44 -9.40
N THR A 97 -37.03 -1.33 -9.40
CA THR A 97 -37.56 -0.01 -9.82
C THR A 97 -37.73 0.08 -11.33
N LEU A 98 -36.77 -0.42 -12.12
CA LEU A 98 -36.89 -0.51 -13.58
C LEU A 98 -38.04 -1.42 -14.01
N ALA A 99 -38.20 -2.59 -13.40
CA ALA A 99 -39.31 -3.50 -13.71
C ALA A 99 -40.66 -2.80 -13.54
N ARG A 100 -40.83 -2.07 -12.43
CA ARG A 100 -42.05 -1.30 -12.16
C ARG A 100 -42.28 -0.18 -13.17
N ALA A 101 -41.22 0.54 -13.56
CA ALA A 101 -41.33 1.59 -14.59
C ALA A 101 -41.78 1.01 -15.94
N VAL A 102 -41.23 -0.14 -16.34
CA VAL A 102 -41.61 -0.85 -17.57
C VAL A 102 -43.06 -1.33 -17.53
N GLU A 103 -43.52 -1.86 -16.39
CA GLU A 103 -44.93 -2.27 -16.21
C GLU A 103 -45.89 -1.09 -16.39
N TYR A 104 -45.58 0.07 -15.80
CA TYR A 104 -46.39 1.28 -15.97
C TYR A 104 -46.39 1.78 -17.41
N GLU A 105 -45.25 1.76 -18.08
CA GLU A 105 -45.13 2.17 -19.49
C GLU A 105 -45.94 1.26 -20.43
N GLN A 106 -45.92 -0.05 -20.18
CA GLN A 106 -46.77 -0.99 -20.92
C GLN A 106 -48.26 -0.74 -20.67
N LEU A 107 -48.66 -0.47 -19.42
CA LEU A 107 -50.05 -0.13 -19.10
C LEU A 107 -50.49 1.17 -19.78
N LEU A 108 -49.62 2.18 -19.76
CA LEU A 108 -49.82 3.45 -20.43
C LEU A 108 -50.05 3.28 -21.93
N ASN A 109 -49.22 2.47 -22.60
CA ASN A 109 -49.37 2.19 -24.02
C ASN A 109 -50.70 1.49 -24.33
N ARG A 110 -51.12 0.51 -23.51
CA ARG A 110 -52.44 -0.14 -23.67
C ARG A 110 -53.59 0.85 -23.52
N LEU A 111 -53.52 1.76 -22.56
CA LEU A 111 -54.57 2.77 -22.36
C LEU A 111 -54.59 3.81 -23.47
N LYS A 112 -53.43 4.25 -23.96
CA LYS A 112 -53.32 5.13 -25.14
C LYS A 112 -53.97 4.50 -26.38
N CYS A 113 -53.66 3.25 -26.69
CA CYS A 113 -54.31 2.57 -27.83
C CYS A 113 -55.83 2.46 -27.64
N ARG A 114 -56.32 2.24 -26.41
CA ARG A 114 -57.77 2.22 -26.12
C ARG A 114 -58.41 3.60 -26.32
N LEU A 115 -57.72 4.67 -25.92
CA LEU A 115 -58.17 6.05 -26.11
C LEU A 115 -58.26 6.40 -27.60
N GLU A 116 -57.22 6.07 -28.38
CA GLU A 116 -57.18 6.28 -29.83
C GLU A 116 -58.36 5.58 -30.52
N VAL A 117 -58.59 4.30 -30.22
CA VAL A 117 -59.75 3.55 -30.76
C VAL A 117 -61.08 4.19 -30.34
N GLY A 118 -61.17 4.72 -29.12
CA GLY A 118 -62.35 5.46 -28.66
C GLY A 118 -62.60 6.73 -29.47
N HIS A 119 -61.56 7.54 -29.67
CA HIS A 119 -61.62 8.75 -30.50
C HIS A 119 -61.99 8.46 -31.95
N ASP A 120 -61.45 7.42 -32.55
CA ASP A 120 -61.78 7.03 -33.92
C ASP A 120 -63.26 6.66 -34.07
N LYS A 121 -63.80 5.86 -33.13
CA LYS A 121 -65.24 5.53 -33.09
C LYS A 121 -66.10 6.78 -32.95
N PHE A 122 -65.68 7.71 -32.10
CA PHE A 122 -66.35 8.99 -31.95
C PHE A 122 -66.34 9.83 -33.23
N GLY A 123 -65.20 9.86 -33.92
CA GLY A 123 -65.07 10.54 -35.20
C GLY A 123 -66.06 10.00 -36.23
N VAL A 124 -66.22 8.67 -36.30
CA VAL A 124 -67.21 8.01 -37.18
C VAL A 124 -68.64 8.40 -36.80
N MET A 125 -69.00 8.30 -35.51
CA MET A 125 -70.33 8.66 -35.01
C MET A 125 -70.67 10.14 -35.28
N LEU A 126 -69.71 11.05 -35.15
CA LEU A 126 -69.89 12.47 -35.47
C LEU A 126 -70.08 12.70 -36.96
N ALA A 127 -69.37 11.98 -37.82
CA ALA A 127 -69.54 12.05 -39.27
C ALA A 127 -70.93 11.57 -39.70
N GLU A 128 -71.40 10.46 -39.14
CA GLU A 128 -72.77 9.95 -39.35
C GLU A 128 -73.84 10.92 -38.80
N ASN A 129 -73.61 11.51 -37.62
CA ASN A 129 -74.52 12.51 -37.08
C ASN A 129 -74.60 13.74 -38.00
N LYS A 130 -73.47 14.15 -38.57
CA LYS A 130 -73.43 15.24 -39.54
C LYS A 130 -74.23 14.91 -40.79
N SER A 131 -74.10 13.71 -41.38
CA SER A 131 -74.88 13.33 -42.56
C SER A 131 -76.37 13.28 -42.27
N LEU A 132 -76.77 12.68 -41.14
CA LEU A 132 -78.18 12.64 -40.71
C LEU A 132 -78.76 14.05 -40.52
N ARG A 133 -77.99 14.99 -39.96
CA ARG A 133 -78.42 16.39 -39.85
C ARG A 133 -78.66 17.05 -41.21
N HIS A 134 -77.78 16.81 -42.19
CA HIS A 134 -77.98 17.34 -43.54
C HIS A 134 -79.23 16.75 -44.19
N GLU A 135 -79.45 15.45 -44.01
CA GLU A 135 -80.65 14.77 -44.52
C GLU A 135 -81.93 15.32 -43.85
N ILE A 136 -81.92 15.54 -42.54
CA ILE A 136 -83.02 16.19 -41.83
C ILE A 136 -83.27 17.60 -42.37
N THR A 137 -82.23 18.42 -42.58
CA THR A 137 -82.38 19.76 -43.15
C THR A 137 -82.97 19.71 -44.55
N PHE A 138 -82.53 18.77 -45.38
CA PHE A 138 -83.07 18.55 -46.72
C PHE A 138 -84.56 18.16 -46.67
N LEU A 139 -84.92 17.16 -45.86
CA LEU A 139 -86.30 16.71 -45.71
C LEU A 139 -87.21 17.79 -45.11
N LEU A 140 -86.72 18.62 -44.20
CA LEU A 140 -87.47 19.76 -43.67
C LEU A 140 -87.74 20.81 -44.76
N GLN A 141 -86.78 21.04 -45.66
CA GLN A 141 -86.97 21.94 -46.79
C GLN A 141 -87.99 21.37 -47.79
N GLU A 142 -87.93 20.08 -48.10
CA GLU A 142 -88.95 19.42 -48.92
C GLU A 142 -90.32 19.48 -48.25
N ARG A 143 -90.40 19.22 -46.93
CA ARG A 143 -91.64 19.34 -46.17
C ARG A 143 -92.17 20.77 -46.19
N HIS A 144 -91.31 21.77 -46.10
CA HIS A 144 -91.72 23.17 -46.19
C HIS A 144 -92.33 23.47 -47.59
N ASN A 145 -91.67 23.02 -48.65
CA ASN A 145 -92.15 23.17 -50.02
C ASN A 145 -93.48 22.42 -50.24
N PHE A 146 -93.56 21.18 -49.77
CA PHE A 146 -94.77 20.37 -49.83
C PHE A 146 -95.90 21.00 -49.01
N ASN A 147 -95.64 21.44 -47.78
CA ASN A 147 -96.63 22.11 -46.95
C ASN A 147 -97.11 23.43 -47.55
N ALA A 148 -96.27 24.16 -48.28
CA ALA A 148 -96.72 25.34 -49.00
C ALA A 148 -97.76 24.96 -50.07
N VAL A 149 -97.45 23.95 -50.90
CA VAL A 149 -98.36 23.42 -51.93
C VAL A 149 -99.61 22.79 -51.31
N TYR A 150 -99.43 22.02 -50.25
CA TYR A 150 -100.47 21.36 -49.49
C TYR A 150 -101.34 22.36 -48.74
N SER A 151 -100.82 23.46 -48.23
CA SER A 151 -101.66 24.51 -47.61
C SER A 151 -102.50 25.20 -48.68
N SER A 152 -101.96 25.45 -49.87
CA SER A 152 -102.76 25.89 -51.02
C SER A 152 -103.85 24.87 -51.39
N LEU A 153 -103.54 23.58 -51.36
CA LEU A 153 -104.48 22.49 -51.61
C LEU A 153 -105.49 22.27 -50.48
N VAL A 154 -105.13 22.39 -49.21
CA VAL A 154 -106.04 22.28 -48.05
C VAL A 154 -106.93 23.50 -47.96
N THR A 155 -106.46 24.68 -48.34
CA THR A 155 -107.36 25.83 -48.53
C THR A 155 -108.41 25.52 -49.61
N LEU A 156 -108.08 24.68 -50.60
CA LEU A 156 -109.03 24.10 -51.57
C LEU A 156 -109.81 22.88 -51.01
N TYR A 157 -109.23 22.12 -50.08
CA TYR A 157 -109.71 20.83 -49.54
C TYR A 157 -110.19 20.88 -48.08
N THR A 158 -110.42 22.03 -47.46
CA THR A 158 -111.21 22.20 -46.21
C THR A 158 -112.69 21.81 -46.39
N LYS A 159 -112.92 20.91 -47.35
CA LYS A 159 -114.00 19.93 -47.48
C LYS A 159 -113.61 18.47 -47.08
N GLY A 160 -112.46 18.21 -46.43
CA GLY A 160 -112.12 16.95 -45.69
C GLY A 160 -110.80 16.26 -46.10
N GLY A 161 -110.00 15.54 -45.27
CA GLY A 161 -110.06 15.15 -43.85
C GLY A 161 -108.79 14.40 -43.35
N GLU A 162 -108.23 14.88 -42.22
CA GLU A 162 -107.39 14.37 -41.11
C GLU A 162 -106.49 13.08 -41.06
N LYS A 163 -106.45 12.14 -42.00
CA LYS A 163 -105.84 10.81 -41.68
C LYS A 163 -104.30 10.66 -41.79
N ASP A 164 -103.60 11.44 -42.60
CA ASP A 164 -102.14 11.24 -42.85
C ASP A 164 -101.20 11.82 -41.78
N LEU A 165 -101.69 12.76 -40.95
CA LEU A 165 -100.85 13.45 -39.95
C LEU A 165 -100.40 12.51 -38.82
N LYS A 166 -101.22 11.54 -38.44
CA LYS A 166 -100.96 10.65 -37.29
C LYS A 166 -99.81 9.69 -37.54
N GLN A 167 -99.65 9.20 -38.77
CA GLN A 167 -98.60 8.26 -39.13
C GLN A 167 -97.23 8.94 -39.17
N LEU A 168 -97.18 10.19 -39.65
CA LEU A 168 -95.96 11.00 -39.64
C LEU A 168 -95.49 11.36 -38.22
N ILE A 169 -96.43 11.68 -37.31
CA ILE A 169 -96.10 11.93 -35.89
C ILE A 169 -95.49 10.67 -35.25
N TRP A 170 -96.05 9.49 -35.56
CA TRP A 170 -95.54 8.22 -35.06
C TRP A 170 -94.12 7.92 -35.59
N ASP A 171 -93.87 8.11 -36.89
CA ASP A 171 -92.53 7.94 -37.47
C ASP A 171 -91.52 8.95 -36.90
N PHE A 172 -91.96 10.16 -36.58
CA PHE A 172 -91.13 11.18 -35.96
C PHE A 172 -90.78 10.82 -34.51
N GLN A 173 -91.76 10.40 -33.70
CA GLN A 173 -91.52 9.94 -32.33
C GLN A 173 -90.55 8.76 -32.31
N LYS A 174 -90.71 7.81 -33.23
CA LYS A 174 -89.81 6.65 -33.35
C LYS A 174 -88.38 7.06 -33.71
N LYS A 175 -88.21 8.03 -34.62
CA LYS A 175 -86.89 8.60 -34.94
C LYS A 175 -86.30 9.41 -33.78
N GLU A 176 -87.12 10.12 -33.04
CA GLU A 176 -86.71 10.90 -31.87
C GLU A 176 -86.20 9.98 -30.74
N GLU A 177 -86.88 8.87 -30.48
CA GLU A 177 -86.44 7.83 -29.55
C GLU A 177 -85.09 7.22 -29.97
N SER A 178 -84.92 6.93 -31.27
CA SER A 178 -83.63 6.45 -31.81
C SER A 178 -82.52 7.48 -31.65
N ASN A 179 -82.80 8.75 -31.89
CA ASN A 179 -81.84 9.84 -31.72
C ASN A 179 -81.48 10.06 -30.25
N PHE A 180 -82.44 9.95 -29.35
CA PHE A 180 -82.21 10.03 -27.90
C PHE A 180 -81.27 8.91 -27.44
N SER A 181 -81.50 7.68 -27.88
CA SER A 181 -80.63 6.54 -27.59
C SER A 181 -79.20 6.76 -28.08
N LEU A 182 -79.02 7.27 -29.31
CA LEU A 182 -77.70 7.61 -29.85
C LEU A 182 -77.00 8.72 -29.05
N TYR A 183 -77.73 9.77 -28.67
CA TYR A 183 -77.18 10.85 -27.85
C TYR A 183 -76.71 10.33 -26.49
N THR A 184 -77.52 9.50 -25.82
CA THR A 184 -77.12 8.87 -24.56
C THR A 184 -75.84 8.04 -24.71
N ASN A 185 -75.72 7.26 -25.80
CA ASN A 185 -74.50 6.50 -26.06
C ASN A 185 -73.27 7.39 -26.29
N VAL A 186 -73.42 8.49 -27.02
CA VAL A 186 -72.34 9.49 -27.22
C VAL A 186 -71.90 10.10 -25.90
N VAL A 187 -72.84 10.44 -25.01
CA VAL A 187 -72.52 10.98 -23.68
C VAL A 187 -71.76 9.96 -22.84
N ILE A 188 -72.23 8.71 -22.77
CA ILE A 188 -71.58 7.64 -22.00
C ILE A 188 -70.15 7.39 -22.49
N LEU A 189 -69.97 7.26 -23.81
CA LEU A 189 -68.66 7.06 -24.40
C LEU A 189 -67.71 8.24 -24.07
N ASN A 190 -68.24 9.46 -23.90
CA ASN A 190 -67.43 10.66 -23.71
C ASN A 190 -66.93 10.71 -22.27
N GLU A 191 -67.78 10.31 -21.32
CA GLU A 191 -67.35 10.05 -19.95
C GLU A 191 -66.30 8.93 -19.88
N GLU A 192 -66.43 7.86 -20.68
CA GLU A 192 -65.42 6.80 -20.74
C GLU A 192 -64.08 7.31 -21.28
N VAL A 193 -64.09 8.11 -22.35
CA VAL A 193 -62.89 8.76 -22.89
C VAL A 193 -62.22 9.63 -21.84
N GLN A 194 -62.97 10.51 -21.16
CA GLN A 194 -62.44 11.37 -20.10
C GLN A 194 -61.81 10.56 -18.95
N LYS A 195 -62.44 9.44 -18.55
CA LYS A 195 -61.90 8.53 -17.53
C LYS A 195 -60.57 7.92 -17.97
N ILE A 196 -60.46 7.50 -19.24
CA ILE A 196 -59.23 6.92 -19.80
C ILE A 196 -58.13 8.00 -19.90
N GLU A 197 -58.45 9.20 -20.38
CA GLU A 197 -57.51 10.34 -20.46
C GLU A 197 -56.91 10.66 -19.09
N HIS A 198 -57.76 10.81 -18.07
CA HIS A 198 -57.31 11.04 -16.70
C HIS A 198 -56.43 9.91 -16.19
N SER A 199 -56.78 8.65 -16.47
CA SER A 199 -55.98 7.48 -16.10
C SER A 199 -54.60 7.48 -16.77
N ILE A 200 -54.51 7.83 -18.06
CA ILE A 200 -53.24 7.97 -18.78
C ILE A 200 -52.40 9.09 -18.16
N GLN A 201 -53.01 10.21 -17.81
CA GLN A 201 -52.30 11.33 -17.19
C GLN A 201 -51.73 10.97 -15.82
N CYS A 202 -52.51 10.28 -14.96
CA CYS A 202 -52.01 9.75 -13.69
C CYS A 202 -50.82 8.79 -13.91
N LEU A 203 -50.95 7.83 -14.83
CA LEU A 203 -49.89 6.86 -15.10
C LEU A 203 -48.63 7.48 -15.72
N ASN A 204 -48.77 8.53 -16.54
CA ASN A 204 -47.64 9.31 -17.05
C ASN A 204 -46.87 9.97 -15.90
N ASN A 205 -47.58 10.64 -14.98
CA ASN A 205 -46.97 11.28 -13.81
C ASN A 205 -46.28 10.24 -12.92
N ASP A 206 -46.90 9.08 -12.70
CA ASP A 206 -46.30 7.98 -11.94
C ASP A 206 -45.03 7.43 -12.61
N THR A 207 -45.07 7.26 -13.94
CA THR A 207 -43.91 6.83 -14.73
C THR A 207 -42.77 7.85 -14.64
N GLU A 208 -43.06 9.13 -14.80
CA GLU A 208 -42.06 10.20 -14.70
C GLU A 208 -41.45 10.27 -13.28
N THR A 209 -42.28 10.18 -12.23
CA THR A 209 -41.78 10.16 -10.85
C THR A 209 -40.93 8.93 -10.56
N CYS A 210 -41.27 7.77 -11.14
CA CYS A 210 -40.47 6.55 -11.04
C CYS A 210 -39.10 6.73 -11.70
N TRP A 211 -39.06 7.25 -12.94
CA TRP A 211 -37.81 7.54 -13.63
C TRP A 211 -36.95 8.58 -12.90
N LYS A 212 -37.56 9.61 -12.30
CA LYS A 212 -36.85 10.59 -11.45
C LYS A 212 -36.19 9.90 -10.24
N LYS A 213 -36.90 9.02 -9.54
CA LYS A 213 -36.36 8.25 -8.40
C LYS A 213 -35.20 7.36 -8.83
N ILE A 214 -35.33 6.63 -9.95
CA ILE A 214 -34.25 5.79 -10.50
C ILE A 214 -33.00 6.62 -10.79
N ARG A 215 -33.17 7.79 -11.40
CA ARG A 215 -32.03 8.69 -11.71
C ARG A 215 -31.35 9.20 -10.45
N GLN A 216 -32.13 9.61 -9.45
CA GLN A 216 -31.61 10.10 -8.16
C GLN A 216 -30.91 8.99 -7.37
N GLU A 217 -31.49 7.80 -7.27
CA GLU A 217 -30.86 6.64 -6.62
C GLU A 217 -29.54 6.28 -7.30
N LYS A 218 -29.51 6.21 -8.63
CA LYS A 218 -28.26 5.98 -9.39
C LYS A 218 -27.19 7.00 -9.09
N GLN A 219 -27.57 8.28 -8.98
CA GLN A 219 -26.62 9.35 -8.70
C GLN A 219 -26.07 9.24 -7.27
N CYS A 220 -26.95 9.14 -6.27
CA CYS A 220 -26.56 8.97 -4.86
C CYS A 220 -25.72 7.70 -4.65
N HIS A 221 -26.03 6.61 -5.33
CA HIS A 221 -25.26 5.37 -5.27
C HIS A 221 -23.89 5.51 -5.95
N ARG A 222 -23.80 6.23 -7.08
CA ARG A 222 -22.51 6.50 -7.74
C ARG A 222 -21.58 7.30 -6.84
N GLU A 223 -22.10 8.33 -6.17
CA GLU A 223 -21.35 9.14 -5.20
C GLU A 223 -20.85 8.27 -4.04
N LYS A 224 -21.73 7.50 -3.38
CA LYS A 224 -21.33 6.58 -2.31
C LYS A 224 -20.30 5.54 -2.74
N LEU A 225 -20.43 5.00 -3.95
CA LEU A 225 -19.46 4.05 -4.51
C LEU A 225 -18.13 4.72 -4.84
N PHE A 226 -18.15 5.99 -5.24
CA PHE A 226 -16.95 6.78 -5.47
C PHE A 226 -16.22 7.01 -4.15
N ASP A 227 -16.92 7.52 -3.13
CA ASP A 227 -16.35 7.80 -1.81
C ASP A 227 -15.73 6.54 -1.18
N LEU A 228 -16.45 5.40 -1.22
CA LEU A 228 -15.94 4.13 -0.71
C LEU A 228 -14.72 3.62 -1.47
N LYS A 229 -14.64 3.85 -2.78
CA LYS A 229 -13.45 3.48 -3.58
C LYS A 229 -12.25 4.35 -3.25
N VAL A 230 -12.47 5.66 -3.08
CA VAL A 230 -11.41 6.60 -2.68
C VAL A 230 -10.85 6.20 -1.32
N LEU A 231 -11.72 6.00 -0.32
CA LEU A 231 -11.31 5.54 1.02
C LEU A 231 -10.58 4.20 1.00
N LEU A 232 -11.02 3.26 0.16
CA LEU A 232 -10.36 1.97 -0.01
C LEU A 232 -8.95 2.14 -0.59
N GLU A 233 -8.79 2.99 -1.60
CA GLU A 233 -7.49 3.26 -2.24
C GLU A 233 -6.53 3.97 -1.29
N GLU A 234 -7.03 4.94 -0.51
CA GLU A 234 -6.27 5.60 0.56
C GLU A 234 -5.80 4.59 1.61
N SER A 235 -6.69 3.72 2.09
CA SER A 235 -6.35 2.67 3.07
C SER A 235 -5.33 1.67 2.52
N ARG A 236 -5.44 1.30 1.23
CA ARG A 236 -4.45 0.47 0.52
C ARG A 236 -3.10 1.16 0.41
N SER A 237 -3.07 2.44 0.07
CA SER A 237 -1.85 3.25 0.01
C SER A 237 -1.14 3.32 1.36
N ILE A 238 -1.88 3.54 2.45
CA ILE A 238 -1.34 3.54 3.81
C ILE A 238 -0.78 2.15 4.18
N THR A 239 -1.52 1.09 3.84
CA THR A 239 -1.09 -0.30 4.08
C THR A 239 0.18 -0.65 3.32
N ASN A 240 0.31 -0.19 2.07
CA ASN A 240 1.52 -0.41 1.26
C ASN A 240 2.73 0.30 1.89
N LYS A 241 2.58 1.56 2.32
CA LYS A 241 3.64 2.29 3.02
C LYS A 241 4.07 1.62 4.33
N ALA A 242 3.12 1.09 5.10
CA ALA A 242 3.42 0.32 6.32
C ALA A 242 4.16 -0.99 6.01
N ASN A 243 3.76 -1.69 4.94
CA ASN A 243 4.44 -2.90 4.46
C ASN A 243 5.87 -2.62 4.02
N GLU A 244 6.11 -1.53 3.28
CA GLU A 244 7.44 -1.09 2.87
C GLU A 244 8.35 -0.82 4.08
N LYS A 245 7.85 -0.09 5.09
CA LYS A 245 8.59 0.17 6.34
C LYS A 245 8.92 -1.10 7.10
N LYS A 246 7.96 -2.02 7.20
CA LYS A 246 8.18 -3.34 7.83
C LYS A 246 9.25 -4.12 7.08
N ALA A 247 9.15 -4.22 5.75
CA ALA A 247 10.11 -4.94 4.91
C ALA A 247 11.52 -4.35 5.04
N TRP A 248 11.64 -3.02 5.08
CA TRP A 248 12.92 -2.34 5.31
C TRP A 248 13.51 -2.69 6.68
N CYS A 249 12.70 -2.73 7.74
CA CYS A 249 13.18 -3.12 9.07
C CYS A 249 13.59 -4.60 9.12
N GLU A 250 12.83 -5.49 8.47
CA GLU A 250 13.16 -6.92 8.37
C GLU A 250 14.46 -7.15 7.60
N GLN A 251 14.68 -6.43 6.49
CA GLN A 251 15.93 -6.49 5.72
C GLN A 251 17.13 -6.01 6.56
N LYS A 252 16.99 -4.91 7.29
CA LYS A 252 18.05 -4.42 8.18
C LYS A 252 18.39 -5.42 9.28
N MET A 253 17.37 -6.06 9.86
CA MET A 253 17.57 -7.13 10.83
C MET A 253 18.32 -8.32 10.23
N GLU A 254 17.94 -8.74 9.01
CA GLU A 254 18.60 -9.84 8.31
C GLU A 254 20.07 -9.52 7.98
N THR A 255 20.37 -8.28 7.56
CA THR A 255 21.76 -7.85 7.34
C THR A 255 22.58 -7.89 8.64
N LEU A 256 21.99 -7.48 9.77
CA LEU A 256 22.66 -7.56 11.08
C LEU A 256 22.91 -9.02 11.48
N MET A 257 21.94 -9.91 11.33
CA MET A 257 22.11 -11.33 11.65
C MET A 257 23.19 -11.99 10.78
N LYS A 258 23.19 -11.74 9.47
CA LYS A 258 24.26 -12.23 8.57
C LYS A 258 25.63 -11.66 8.93
N GLY A 259 25.70 -10.37 9.28
CA GLY A 259 26.95 -9.76 9.75
C GLY A 259 27.49 -10.43 11.01
N LEU A 260 26.61 -10.82 11.95
CA LEU A 260 26.98 -11.59 13.13
C LEU A 260 27.47 -12.99 12.76
N GLU A 261 26.83 -13.68 11.83
CA GLU A 261 27.29 -14.99 11.32
C GLU A 261 28.68 -14.90 10.69
N THR A 262 28.95 -13.87 9.88
CA THR A 262 30.27 -13.67 9.27
C THR A 262 31.34 -13.41 10.32
N ILE A 263 31.05 -12.58 11.33
CA ILE A 263 31.98 -12.31 12.43
C ILE A 263 32.23 -13.58 13.25
N PHE A 264 31.19 -14.36 13.51
CA PHE A 264 31.30 -15.63 14.21
C PHE A 264 32.19 -16.61 13.44
N ALA A 265 31.98 -16.75 12.13
CA ALA A 265 32.80 -17.61 11.27
C ALA A 265 34.27 -17.19 11.21
N LEU A 266 34.57 -15.88 11.23
CA LEU A 266 35.95 -15.37 11.24
C LEU A 266 36.65 -15.64 12.58
N LEU A 267 35.93 -15.57 13.70
CA LEU A 267 36.48 -15.73 15.05
C LEU A 267 36.65 -17.20 15.47
N ASP A 268 35.88 -18.11 14.89
CA ASP A 268 35.90 -19.55 15.17
C ASP A 268 36.93 -20.33 14.33
N GLY A 269 37.83 -19.61 13.63
CA GLY A 269 38.96 -20.20 12.91
C GLY A 269 39.90 -20.98 13.83
N ASP A 270 39.86 -22.30 13.69
CA ASP A 270 40.75 -23.37 14.17
C ASP A 270 40.50 -24.04 15.53
N ARG A 271 39.54 -23.63 16.37
CA ARG A 271 39.20 -24.40 17.58
C ARG A 271 37.72 -24.26 17.89
N GLY A 272 36.91 -25.28 17.61
CA GLY A 272 35.45 -25.33 17.84
C GLY A 272 34.98 -25.22 19.30
N GLN A 273 35.72 -24.51 20.14
CA GLN A 273 35.41 -24.18 21.53
C GLN A 273 34.22 -23.23 21.65
N MET A 274 33.92 -22.41 20.64
CA MET A 274 32.68 -21.61 20.64
C MET A 274 31.47 -22.48 20.30
N LEU A 275 31.55 -23.32 19.27
CA LEU A 275 30.48 -24.24 18.89
C LEU A 275 30.10 -25.23 20.02
N GLU A 276 31.07 -25.72 20.79
CA GLU A 276 30.81 -26.58 21.96
C GLU A 276 29.99 -25.86 23.05
N LYS A 277 30.14 -24.54 23.20
CA LYS A 277 29.38 -23.71 24.14
C LYS A 277 28.02 -23.27 23.61
N LEU A 278 27.81 -23.26 22.29
CA LEU A 278 26.55 -22.86 21.66
C LEU A 278 25.60 -24.04 21.37
N GLY A 279 26.10 -25.28 21.37
CA GLY A 279 25.30 -26.49 21.09
C GLY A 279 24.77 -26.53 19.64
N ASP A 280 23.57 -27.07 19.43
CA ASP A 280 22.92 -27.20 18.11
C ASP A 280 22.49 -25.86 17.45
N ASN A 281 22.82 -24.72 18.05
CA ASN A 281 22.45 -23.39 17.55
C ASN A 281 23.51 -22.83 16.60
N THR A 282 23.74 -23.52 15.48
CA THR A 282 24.73 -23.12 14.46
C THR A 282 24.33 -21.88 13.66
N HIS A 283 23.04 -21.53 13.63
CA HIS A 283 22.50 -20.37 12.89
C HIS A 283 22.08 -19.24 13.82
N VAL A 284 22.36 -17.99 13.44
CA VAL A 284 22.00 -16.82 14.24
C VAL A 284 20.52 -16.49 14.03
N SER A 285 19.73 -16.68 15.08
CA SER A 285 18.31 -16.37 15.18
C SER A 285 18.05 -15.30 16.25
N LEU A 286 16.95 -14.56 16.10
CA LEU A 286 16.54 -13.52 17.07
C LEU A 286 16.41 -13.99 18.52
N SER A 287 16.34 -15.30 18.77
CA SER A 287 16.30 -15.89 20.11
C SER A 287 17.69 -16.24 20.66
N ASN A 288 18.69 -16.42 19.81
CA ASN A 288 20.05 -16.84 20.20
C ASN A 288 21.10 -15.75 19.94
N VAL A 289 20.75 -14.64 19.28
CA VAL A 289 21.63 -13.49 18.98
C VAL A 289 22.39 -13.00 20.22
N GLU A 290 21.74 -12.95 21.37
CA GLU A 290 22.39 -12.54 22.63
C GLU A 290 23.48 -13.53 23.03
N MET A 291 23.25 -14.84 22.89
CA MET A 291 24.26 -15.86 23.15
C MET A 291 25.41 -15.81 22.15
N HIS A 292 25.14 -15.60 20.86
CA HIS A 292 26.21 -15.42 19.86
C HIS A 292 27.06 -14.18 20.15
N LEU A 293 26.44 -13.08 20.58
CA LEU A 293 27.15 -11.85 20.91
C LEU A 293 28.01 -11.99 22.17
N ILE A 294 27.51 -12.68 23.21
CA ILE A 294 28.30 -13.00 24.41
C ILE A 294 29.47 -13.91 24.06
N ALA A 295 29.27 -14.88 23.18
CA ALA A 295 30.35 -15.74 22.71
C ALA A 295 31.41 -14.93 21.96
N ILE A 296 30.99 -14.08 21.02
CA ILE A 296 31.87 -13.17 20.28
C ILE A 296 32.65 -12.25 21.25
N GLU A 297 32.00 -11.68 22.26
CA GLU A 297 32.65 -10.87 23.31
C GLU A 297 33.75 -11.67 24.02
N PHE A 298 33.42 -12.88 24.48
CA PHE A 298 34.35 -13.74 25.18
C PHE A 298 35.57 -14.07 24.31
N ARG A 299 35.35 -14.43 23.04
CA ARG A 299 36.42 -14.77 22.11
C ARG A 299 37.32 -13.59 21.76
N ILE A 300 36.74 -12.41 21.53
CA ILE A 300 37.51 -11.18 21.28
C ILE A 300 38.38 -10.86 22.49
N ASN A 301 37.83 -10.96 23.71
CA ASN A 301 38.58 -10.71 24.93
C ASN A 301 39.73 -11.71 25.15
N GLU A 302 39.51 -13.00 24.86
CA GLU A 302 40.59 -14.00 24.87
C GLU A 302 41.73 -13.65 23.89
N LEU A 303 41.39 -13.34 22.64
CA LEU A 303 42.36 -12.98 21.61
C LEU A 303 43.12 -11.69 21.98
N LEU A 304 42.42 -10.70 22.53
CA LEU A 304 43.04 -9.47 23.03
C LEU A 304 44.02 -9.76 24.17
N ASN A 305 43.70 -10.68 25.08
CA ASN A 305 44.58 -11.07 26.18
C ASN A 305 45.85 -11.75 25.67
N VAL A 306 45.72 -12.68 24.73
CA VAL A 306 46.87 -13.37 24.09
C VAL A 306 47.77 -12.37 23.36
N LEU A 307 47.20 -11.45 22.57
CA LEU A 307 47.96 -10.45 21.84
C LEU A 307 48.76 -9.53 22.78
N SER A 308 48.15 -9.11 23.89
CA SER A 308 48.91 -8.30 24.87
C SER A 308 49.95 -9.10 25.64
N TYR A 309 49.74 -10.41 25.84
CA TYR A 309 50.73 -11.25 26.48
C TYR A 309 51.98 -11.36 25.61
N LEU A 310 51.78 -11.56 24.31
CA LEU A 310 52.85 -11.58 23.32
C LEU A 310 53.59 -10.23 23.23
N GLN A 311 52.86 -9.11 23.23
CA GLN A 311 53.45 -7.77 23.26
C GLN A 311 54.24 -7.47 24.54
N GLU A 312 53.75 -7.89 25.71
CA GLU A 312 54.47 -7.68 26.97
C GLU A 312 55.70 -8.60 27.05
N LYS A 313 55.65 -9.82 26.50
CA LYS A 313 56.82 -10.71 26.34
C LYS A 313 57.90 -10.08 25.46
N GLU A 314 57.53 -9.41 24.37
CA GLU A 314 58.45 -8.62 23.53
C GLU A 314 59.07 -7.42 24.27
N SER A 315 58.36 -6.84 25.24
CA SER A 315 58.84 -5.69 26.04
C SER A 315 59.67 -6.07 27.27
N LEU A 316 59.38 -7.23 27.89
CA LEU A 316 60.02 -7.71 29.13
C LEU A 316 61.28 -8.53 28.88
N THR A 317 61.54 -8.88 27.62
CA THR A 317 62.76 -9.54 27.24
C THR A 317 63.52 -8.66 26.26
N GLY A 318 64.84 -8.57 26.44
CA GLY A 318 65.73 -8.33 25.31
C GLY A 318 65.68 -9.49 24.29
N LEU A 319 64.51 -10.00 23.89
CA LEU A 319 64.35 -11.11 22.94
C LEU A 319 64.75 -10.71 21.52
N ALA A 320 64.93 -9.42 21.22
CA ALA A 320 65.62 -9.00 20.00
C ALA A 320 67.07 -9.55 19.94
N LEU A 321 67.76 -9.67 21.08
CA LEU A 321 69.12 -10.22 21.16
C LEU A 321 69.13 -11.75 21.31
N TYR A 322 68.13 -12.34 21.98
CA TYR A 322 68.07 -13.79 22.19
C TYR A 322 67.59 -14.55 20.92
N ARG A 323 66.69 -13.95 20.10
CA ARG A 323 66.26 -14.51 18.80
C ARG A 323 67.38 -14.51 17.74
N LEU A 324 68.40 -13.66 17.91
CA LEU A 324 69.62 -13.65 17.09
C LEU A 324 70.60 -14.78 17.45
N TYR A 325 70.49 -15.36 18.66
CA TYR A 325 71.48 -16.30 19.19
C TYR A 325 70.98 -17.73 19.41
N TYR A 326 69.67 -17.97 19.53
CA TYR A 326 69.09 -19.32 19.62
C TYR A 326 67.68 -19.37 18.99
N PRO A 327 67.47 -20.08 17.86
CA PRO A 327 66.15 -20.25 17.27
C PRO A 327 65.31 -21.25 18.08
N LEU A 328 64.10 -20.86 18.48
CA LEU A 328 63.07 -21.77 19.04
C LEU A 328 62.13 -22.23 17.92
N GLU A 329 61.75 -23.50 17.97
CA GLU A 329 61.07 -24.25 16.90
C GLU A 329 59.62 -23.78 16.59
N ASP A 330 59.40 -23.58 15.30
CA ASP A 330 58.24 -23.48 14.40
C ASP A 330 56.83 -23.01 14.82
N GLU A 331 56.26 -23.34 15.98
CA GLU A 331 54.80 -23.12 16.18
C GLU A 331 54.42 -21.65 16.42
N ASN A 332 55.26 -20.88 17.14
CA ASN A 332 55.00 -19.46 17.41
C ASN A 332 55.25 -18.56 16.20
N ASN A 333 56.08 -18.98 15.24
CA ASN A 333 56.31 -18.23 13.99
C ASN A 333 55.08 -18.30 13.06
N GLN A 334 54.30 -19.39 13.08
CA GLN A 334 53.09 -19.48 12.26
C GLN A 334 51.99 -18.51 12.70
N ILE A 335 51.78 -18.35 14.02
CA ILE A 335 50.76 -17.44 14.54
C ILE A 335 51.12 -15.98 14.23
N TYR A 336 52.40 -15.60 14.41
CA TYR A 336 52.88 -14.27 14.07
C TYR A 336 52.80 -13.98 12.56
N ASN A 337 53.22 -14.92 11.72
CA ASN A 337 53.11 -14.77 10.27
C ASN A 337 51.64 -14.66 9.82
N ARG A 338 50.73 -15.42 10.44
CA ARG A 338 49.29 -15.36 10.14
C ARG A 338 48.66 -14.05 10.63
N LEU A 339 49.08 -13.51 11.77
CA LEU A 339 48.64 -12.20 12.26
C LEU A 339 49.14 -11.05 11.39
N GLU A 340 50.39 -11.08 10.93
CA GLU A 340 50.93 -10.06 10.02
C GLU A 340 50.26 -10.15 8.64
N GLN A 341 49.93 -11.37 8.19
CA GLN A 341 49.16 -11.63 6.98
C GLN A 341 47.72 -11.09 7.11
N TRP A 342 47.03 -11.34 8.23
CA TRP A 342 45.71 -10.76 8.51
C TRP A 342 45.72 -9.25 8.61
N LYS A 343 46.80 -8.66 9.15
CA LYS A 343 46.96 -7.20 9.22
C LYS A 343 47.02 -6.58 7.82
N GLU A 344 47.60 -7.30 6.85
CA GLU A 344 47.66 -6.87 5.46
C GLU A 344 46.35 -7.16 4.69
N GLU A 345 45.69 -8.28 4.96
CA GLU A 345 44.36 -8.61 4.41
C GLU A 345 43.27 -7.67 4.95
N ILE A 346 43.33 -7.26 6.22
CA ILE A 346 42.42 -6.29 6.84
C ILE A 346 42.64 -4.89 6.25
N LYS A 347 43.88 -4.50 5.93
CA LYS A 347 44.14 -3.24 5.20
C LYS A 347 43.58 -3.27 3.77
N GLN A 348 43.52 -4.44 3.14
CA GLN A 348 42.92 -4.60 1.81
C GLN A 348 41.39 -4.67 1.84
N MET A 349 40.80 -5.19 2.93
CA MET A 349 39.34 -5.27 3.11
C MET A 349 38.72 -3.98 3.66
N ALA A 350 39.41 -3.29 4.56
CA ALA A 350 39.03 -1.96 5.01
C ALA A 350 39.57 -0.95 4.00
N VAL A 351 38.78 -0.65 2.98
CA VAL A 351 38.99 0.52 2.11
C VAL A 351 39.29 1.71 3.02
N THR A 352 40.53 2.21 2.96
CA THR A 352 41.03 3.29 3.81
C THR A 352 40.05 4.44 3.72
N THR A 353 39.28 4.70 4.78
CA THR A 353 38.29 5.78 4.80
C THR A 353 39.01 7.07 4.41
N PRO A 354 38.57 7.78 3.36
CA PRO A 354 39.29 8.96 2.88
C PRO A 354 39.44 9.95 4.02
N CYS A 355 40.64 10.54 4.15
CA CYS A 355 40.91 11.53 5.19
C CYS A 355 39.86 12.66 5.11
N ALA A 356 39.00 12.77 6.13
CA ALA A 356 37.91 13.73 6.17
C ALA A 356 38.38 15.17 5.92
N LEU A 357 39.59 15.52 6.38
CA LEU A 357 40.21 16.83 6.19
C LEU A 357 40.64 17.09 4.74
N CYS A 358 41.10 16.06 4.01
CA CYS A 358 41.44 16.20 2.59
C CYS A 358 40.18 16.30 1.72
N VAL A 359 39.12 15.58 2.10
CA VAL A 359 37.81 15.67 1.45
C VAL A 359 37.21 17.07 1.66
N GLU A 360 37.20 17.56 2.90
CA GLU A 360 36.70 18.91 3.22
C GLU A 360 37.49 20.02 2.51
N GLN A 361 38.82 19.94 2.43
CA GLN A 361 39.62 20.96 1.75
C GLN A 361 39.38 20.98 0.23
N GLN A 362 39.08 19.84 -0.40
CA GLN A 362 38.71 19.82 -1.82
C GLN A 362 37.31 20.39 -2.08
N GLU A 363 36.35 20.13 -1.20
CA GLU A 363 35.02 20.75 -1.30
C GLU A 363 35.12 22.27 -1.12
N LEU A 364 35.93 22.75 -0.18
CA LEU A 364 36.19 24.18 0.02
C LEU A 364 36.93 24.84 -1.17
N VAL A 365 37.86 24.14 -1.83
CA VAL A 365 38.55 24.65 -3.03
C VAL A 365 37.60 24.68 -4.25
N LYS A 366 36.68 23.71 -4.35
CA LYS A 366 35.65 23.71 -5.40
C LYS A 366 34.60 24.79 -5.19
N GLU A 367 34.24 25.08 -3.94
CA GLU A 367 33.36 26.19 -3.59
C GLU A 367 34.04 27.54 -3.83
N GLY A 368 35.33 27.69 -3.49
CA GLY A 368 36.10 28.90 -3.73
C GLY A 368 36.25 29.30 -5.21
N ASN A 369 36.34 28.32 -6.12
CA ASN A 369 36.40 28.57 -7.57
C ASN A 369 35.03 28.70 -8.26
N LYS A 370 33.92 28.61 -7.51
CA LYS A 370 32.55 28.78 -8.05
C LYS A 370 31.74 29.84 -7.29
N CYS A 371 32.39 30.70 -6.52
CA CYS A 371 31.77 31.86 -5.87
C CYS A 371 31.47 33.00 -6.86
N ASP A 372 30.79 32.70 -7.97
CA ASP A 372 30.05 33.69 -8.76
C ASP A 372 28.55 33.52 -8.49
N GLY A 373 28.12 34.01 -7.33
CA GLY A 373 26.79 34.60 -7.06
C GLY A 373 25.50 33.89 -7.49
N ARG A 374 25.51 32.63 -7.94
CA ARG A 374 24.30 31.89 -8.35
C ARG A 374 24.04 30.75 -7.37
N LEU A 375 22.89 30.85 -6.69
CA LEU A 375 22.30 29.77 -5.90
C LEU A 375 22.33 28.46 -6.70
N GLN A 376 22.95 27.43 -6.12
CA GLN A 376 23.16 26.14 -6.75
C GLN A 376 21.80 25.49 -7.10
N ARG A 377 21.61 25.13 -8.38
CA ARG A 377 20.50 24.28 -8.82
C ARG A 377 20.78 22.83 -8.40
N PRO A 378 19.76 22.05 -8.00
CA PRO A 378 19.91 20.60 -7.81
C PRO A 378 20.41 19.94 -9.10
N LEU A 379 21.49 19.17 -9.02
CA LEU A 379 22.03 18.41 -10.15
C LEU A 379 21.00 17.38 -10.63
N VAL A 380 20.89 17.20 -11.95
CA VAL A 380 20.02 16.18 -12.55
C VAL A 380 20.72 14.82 -12.40
N LYS A 381 19.94 13.74 -12.27
CA LYS A 381 20.43 12.39 -11.96
C LYS A 381 21.60 11.93 -12.85
N GLU A 382 21.55 12.24 -14.14
CA GLU A 382 22.61 11.89 -15.11
C GLU A 382 23.91 12.68 -14.90
N GLU A 383 23.82 13.97 -14.57
CA GLU A 383 24.97 14.81 -14.21
C GLU A 383 25.60 14.32 -12.90
N LEU A 384 24.77 13.90 -11.94
CA LEU A 384 25.21 13.37 -10.66
C LEU A 384 25.94 12.02 -10.82
N GLU A 385 25.47 11.16 -11.72
CA GLU A 385 26.12 9.87 -12.03
C GLU A 385 27.47 10.05 -12.73
N LEU A 386 27.62 11.07 -13.59
CA LEU A 386 28.88 11.44 -14.22
C LEU A 386 29.90 11.99 -13.21
N ASP A 387 29.47 12.90 -12.34
CA ASP A 387 30.30 13.45 -11.26
C ASP A 387 30.74 12.34 -10.28
N LEU A 388 29.85 11.40 -9.95
CA LEU A 388 30.17 10.26 -9.10
C LEU A 388 31.18 9.31 -9.76
N LYS A 389 31.09 9.10 -11.08
CA LYS A 389 32.06 8.28 -11.85
C LYS A 389 33.42 8.95 -11.93
N GLU A 390 33.49 10.26 -12.19
CA GLU A 390 34.75 11.00 -12.12
C GLU A 390 35.36 10.98 -10.72
N ARG A 391 34.53 11.05 -9.68
CA ARG A 391 34.97 10.99 -8.28
C ARG A 391 35.52 9.62 -7.93
N ALA A 392 34.87 8.55 -8.38
CA ALA A 392 35.33 7.17 -8.20
C ALA A 392 36.74 6.96 -8.80
N ASN A 393 36.99 7.49 -9.99
CA ASN A 393 38.29 7.36 -10.67
C ASN A 393 39.41 8.19 -10.00
N ARG A 394 39.10 9.22 -9.21
CA ARG A 394 40.10 10.02 -8.46
C ARG A 394 40.38 9.45 -7.06
N LEU A 395 39.59 8.50 -6.58
CA LEU A 395 39.77 7.92 -5.24
C LEU A 395 41.05 7.05 -5.15
N GLU A 396 41.55 6.51 -6.26
CA GLU A 396 42.78 5.70 -6.24
C GLU A 396 44.04 6.45 -5.78
N THR A 397 44.03 7.80 -5.81
CA THR A 397 45.17 8.63 -5.40
C THR A 397 45.01 9.28 -4.01
N ILE A 398 43.90 9.07 -3.28
CA ILE A 398 43.55 9.89 -2.09
C ILE A 398 43.24 9.05 -0.83
N LEU A 399 43.20 7.73 -0.92
CA LEU A 399 42.85 6.89 0.23
C LEU A 399 44.05 6.65 1.16
N HIS A 400 44.39 7.67 1.96
CA HIS A 400 45.37 7.57 3.05
C HIS A 400 44.71 7.86 4.40
N ASN A 401 45.26 7.26 5.46
CA ASN A 401 44.79 7.51 6.82
C ASN A 401 45.18 8.92 7.31
N VAL A 402 44.54 9.39 8.38
CA VAL A 402 44.82 10.71 8.98
C VAL A 402 46.26 10.81 9.51
N SER A 403 46.86 9.68 9.91
CA SER A 403 48.23 9.62 10.40
C SER A 403 49.31 9.83 9.33
N VAL A 404 49.01 9.55 8.05
CA VAL A 404 49.91 9.80 6.90
C VAL A 404 49.57 11.13 6.20
N CYS A 405 48.57 11.88 6.69
CA CYS A 405 48.12 13.14 6.10
C CYS A 405 49.10 14.31 6.37
N LEU A 406 49.55 14.97 5.30
CA LEU A 406 50.52 16.08 5.35
C LEU A 406 49.90 17.45 5.72
N LEU A 407 48.59 17.53 5.94
CA LEU A 407 47.93 18.80 6.26
C LEU A 407 48.30 19.31 7.67
N PRO A 408 48.47 20.63 7.87
CA PRO A 408 48.81 21.18 9.18
C PRO A 408 47.80 20.83 10.28
N LYS A 409 46.50 20.82 9.94
CA LYS A 409 45.40 20.45 10.86
C LYS A 409 45.43 18.98 11.26
N SER A 410 45.78 18.06 10.36
CA SER A 410 45.89 16.63 10.72
C SER A 410 47.07 16.39 11.65
N ARG A 411 48.21 17.06 11.44
CA ARG A 411 49.37 16.98 12.34
C ARG A 411 49.04 17.47 13.76
N GLN A 412 48.31 18.57 13.90
CA GLN A 412 47.83 19.04 15.21
C GLN A 412 46.89 18.04 15.91
N ILE A 413 46.05 17.32 15.15
CA ILE A 413 45.17 16.29 15.70
C ILE A 413 45.97 15.06 16.16
N VAL A 414 47.03 14.68 15.43
CA VAL A 414 47.92 13.59 15.82
C VAL A 414 48.75 13.97 17.05
N GLU A 415 49.30 15.18 17.11
CA GLU A 415 50.05 15.69 18.27
C GLU A 415 49.19 15.77 19.54
N LYS A 416 47.90 16.17 19.43
CA LYS A 416 46.96 16.15 20.55
C LYS A 416 46.55 14.75 21.04
N ARG A 417 46.85 13.71 20.28
CA ARG A 417 46.59 12.31 20.66
C ARG A 417 47.81 11.64 21.28
N MET A 418 49.01 12.20 21.08
CA MET A 418 50.28 11.66 21.60
C MET A 418 50.76 12.35 22.89
N ASN A 419 50.19 13.51 23.21
CA ASN A 419 50.22 14.13 24.54
C ASN A 419 48.92 13.81 25.27
#